data_AF-A0A8H7QLP0-F1
#
_entry.id   AF-A0A8H7QLP0-F1
#
_cell.length_a   1.000
_cell.length_b   1.000
_cell.length_c   1.000
_cell.angle_alpha   90.00
_cell.angle_beta   90.00
_cell.angle_gamma   90.00
#
_symmetry.space_group_name_H-M   'P 1'
#
loop_
_entity.id
_entity.type
_entity.pdbx_description
1 polymer ?
#
loop_
_entity_poly.entity_id
_entity_poly.type
_entity_poly.pdbx_seq_one_letter_code
_entity_poly.pdbx_strand_id
1 'polypeptide(L)'
;MINFIQLKKTIIYVAFITVIIITWSQLESIKNFTHKEKHTPSIIFLQKEMDPPTWLIQILENEPSLNQPSIFPSTVFSKQNFRQYPPATAIVNRVDDSDEGIIHAVHHLFKYPFIKEIFVYNQIKSRPLKAEQLYPNNTLSTSPNDNVHIQIIETDTSIYSMGKFTACAVASYGKCYFQDDLWLNPYLDSMYTHSFRYPDHLIANTRLVNYVDYMRWRFSNKAISLHTGYTDLRYGAFISQHKVQKFLSQLSTQGLSTSKLRLAEFYFSIWLNQYPYLVSNPLLSSGRDGFKSIDTVNNRQLVEHYMYDAVSILETTLGNATLMEENYDFFEQGEMAPPVEERDVSMPVPGTENDIIFSSQSIANISEFESIYNQTHQQFMIPNKSNFAYQSYHKAVDQDTETCWQTQRAPLTDDYFGLYMVGDIQAKRIILYTPNKFDLPLDQVFKVTVQFIPFGSWEECEIKLTPTNQLDYRIGFDIKCPRKDSFKSIRITFQQDLKESFQLCSFGLDNFVV
;
A
#
# COMPACT_ATOMS: atom_id res chain seq x y z
N MET A 1 68.11 5.15 49.67
CA MET A 1 67.77 6.23 48.72
C MET A 1 67.90 5.67 47.31
N ILE A 2 66.80 5.22 46.71
CA ILE A 2 66.79 4.72 45.33
C ILE A 2 66.95 5.93 44.40
N ASN A 3 67.93 5.84 43.51
CA ASN A 3 68.43 6.94 42.70
C ASN A 3 67.33 7.42 41.73
N PHE A 4 66.78 8.61 41.96
CA PHE A 4 65.64 9.18 41.23
C PHE A 4 65.86 9.26 39.71
N ILE A 5 67.12 9.27 39.29
CA ILE A 5 67.55 9.24 37.89
C ILE A 5 67.31 7.86 37.24
N GLN A 6 67.49 6.76 37.98
CA GLN A 6 67.18 5.42 37.46
C GLN A 6 65.68 5.23 37.28
N LEU A 7 64.85 5.73 38.21
CA LEU A 7 63.39 5.61 38.12
C LEU A 7 62.85 6.34 36.88
N LYS A 8 63.35 7.55 36.57
CA LYS A 8 62.97 8.28 35.35
C LYS A 8 63.38 7.55 34.07
N LYS A 9 64.57 6.95 34.04
CA LYS A 9 65.01 6.15 32.88
C LYS A 9 64.13 4.92 32.68
N THR A 10 63.75 4.23 33.75
CA THR A 10 62.86 3.06 33.67
C THR A 10 61.47 3.45 33.18
N ILE A 11 60.90 4.55 33.65
CA ILE A 11 59.56 5.01 33.19
C ILE A 11 59.57 5.38 31.71
N ILE A 12 60.60 6.09 31.23
CA ILE A 12 60.72 6.44 29.82
C ILE A 12 60.90 5.19 28.95
N TYR A 13 61.67 4.21 29.44
CA TYR A 13 61.90 2.96 28.71
C TYR A 13 60.63 2.11 28.62
N VAL A 14 59.85 2.03 29.71
CA VAL A 14 58.55 1.35 29.72
C VAL A 14 57.58 2.04 28.77
N ALA A 15 57.47 3.37 28.83
CA ALA A 15 56.59 4.13 27.95
C ALA A 15 56.92 3.90 26.46
N PHE A 16 58.20 3.91 26.11
CA PHE A 16 58.67 3.67 24.74
C PHE A 16 58.36 2.25 24.25
N ILE A 17 58.54 1.24 25.12
CA ILE A 17 58.18 -0.14 24.78
C ILE A 17 56.67 -0.30 24.60
N THR A 18 55.83 0.31 25.44
CA THR A 18 54.37 0.26 25.24
C THR A 18 53.93 0.88 23.91
N VAL A 19 54.53 2.01 23.51
CA VAL A 19 54.20 2.64 22.22
C VAL A 19 54.62 1.75 21.04
N ILE A 20 55.77 1.08 21.13
CA ILE A 20 56.21 0.12 20.11
C ILE A 20 55.27 -1.09 20.04
N ILE A 21 54.83 -1.63 21.19
CA ILE A 21 53.91 -2.78 21.21
C ILE A 21 52.54 -2.40 20.62
N ILE A 22 52.01 -1.23 20.96
CA ILE A 22 50.71 -0.76 20.44
C ILE A 22 50.80 -0.51 18.92
N THR A 23 51.88 0.11 18.46
CA THR A 23 52.07 0.38 17.02
C THR A 23 52.31 -0.90 16.23
N TRP A 24 53.02 -1.89 16.79
CA TRP A 24 53.20 -3.20 16.18
C TRP A 24 51.89 -3.99 16.12
N SER A 25 51.08 -3.97 17.18
CA SER A 25 49.75 -4.60 17.23
C SER A 25 48.79 -4.00 16.18
N GLN A 26 48.82 -2.68 16.01
CA GLN A 26 48.04 -1.99 14.97
C GLN A 26 48.52 -2.37 13.56
N LEU A 27 49.83 -2.52 13.35
CA LEU A 27 50.39 -2.95 12.06
C LEU A 27 50.06 -4.41 11.73
N GLU A 28 50.03 -5.30 12.72
CA GLU A 28 49.59 -6.69 12.56
C GLU A 28 48.09 -6.78 12.24
N SER A 29 47.27 -5.93 12.86
CA SER A 29 45.84 -5.82 12.53
C SER A 29 45.61 -5.37 11.09
N ILE A 30 46.47 -4.50 10.55
CA ILE A 30 46.40 -4.03 9.16
C ILE A 30 46.92 -5.11 8.18
N LYS A 31 47.96 -5.87 8.54
CA LYS A 31 48.45 -7.00 7.73
C LYS A 31 47.48 -8.18 7.69
N ASN A 32 46.74 -8.43 8.76
CA ASN A 32 45.69 -9.46 8.77
C ASN A 32 44.45 -9.07 7.94
N PHE A 33 44.30 -7.79 7.59
CA PHE A 33 43.24 -7.33 6.67
C PHE A 33 43.58 -7.53 5.20
N THR A 34 44.88 -7.59 4.83
CA THR A 34 45.32 -7.65 3.42
C THR A 34 45.55 -9.06 2.89
N HIS A 35 45.46 -10.11 3.72
CA HIS A 35 45.75 -11.49 3.32
C HIS A 35 44.57 -12.48 3.40
N LYS A 36 43.32 -12.01 3.47
CA LYS A 36 42.18 -12.90 3.17
C LYS A 36 42.10 -13.14 1.67
N GLU A 37 42.63 -14.29 1.25
CA GLU A 37 42.47 -14.86 -0.08
C GLU A 37 41.01 -14.78 -0.53
N LYS A 38 40.85 -14.33 -1.78
CA LYS A 38 39.62 -14.43 -2.56
C LYS A 38 39.27 -15.90 -2.76
N HIS A 39 38.62 -16.51 -1.79
CA HIS A 39 37.59 -17.48 -2.11
C HIS A 39 36.43 -16.69 -2.68
N THR A 40 36.22 -16.79 -3.99
CA THR A 40 34.99 -16.35 -4.66
C THR A 40 33.83 -16.97 -3.89
N PRO A 41 33.08 -16.19 -3.09
CA PRO A 41 31.81 -16.67 -2.63
C PRO A 41 31.00 -16.79 -3.92
N SER A 42 30.41 -17.95 -4.16
CA SER A 42 29.18 -17.98 -4.94
C SER A 42 28.34 -16.81 -4.44
N ILE A 43 28.12 -15.83 -5.30
CA ILE A 43 27.21 -14.72 -5.05
C ILE A 43 25.85 -15.39 -4.93
N ILE A 44 25.54 -15.86 -3.73
CA ILE A 44 24.17 -15.91 -3.28
C ILE A 44 23.80 -14.43 -3.29
N PHE A 45 23.11 -14.04 -4.37
CA PHE A 45 22.37 -12.79 -4.38
C PHE A 45 21.49 -12.84 -3.13
N LEU A 46 21.94 -12.18 -2.07
CA LEU A 46 21.04 -11.76 -1.01
C LEU A 46 19.99 -10.96 -1.78
N GLN A 47 18.80 -11.51 -1.85
CA GLN A 47 17.70 -11.04 -2.66
C GLN A 47 17.40 -9.62 -2.19
N LYS A 48 18.01 -8.62 -2.84
CA LYS A 48 17.76 -7.21 -2.59
C LYS A 48 16.26 -7.07 -2.76
N GLU A 49 15.57 -6.67 -1.70
CA GLU A 49 14.16 -6.31 -1.72
C GLU A 49 13.93 -5.54 -3.02
N MET A 50 13.09 -6.05 -3.93
CA MET A 50 13.00 -5.54 -5.29
C MET A 50 12.81 -4.02 -5.23
N ASP A 51 13.82 -3.28 -5.70
CA ASP A 51 13.69 -1.83 -5.79
C ASP A 51 12.52 -1.55 -6.73
N PRO A 52 11.54 -0.75 -6.30
CA PRO A 52 10.44 -0.37 -7.17
C PRO A 52 11.01 0.39 -8.38
N PRO A 53 10.37 0.27 -9.55
CA PRO A 53 10.78 1.03 -10.72
C PRO A 53 10.77 2.52 -10.39
N THR A 54 11.76 3.25 -10.91
CA THR A 54 11.84 4.69 -10.68
C THR A 54 11.08 5.42 -11.78
N TRP A 55 10.26 6.40 -11.41
CA TRP A 55 9.52 7.16 -12.42
C TRP A 55 10.45 7.98 -13.32
N LEU A 56 11.65 8.33 -12.86
CA LEU A 56 12.61 9.10 -13.66
C LEU A 56 13.01 8.30 -14.89
N ILE A 57 13.27 6.99 -14.71
CA ILE A 57 13.57 6.07 -15.80
C ILE A 57 12.34 5.91 -16.70
N GLN A 58 11.17 5.69 -16.11
CA GLN A 58 9.95 5.48 -16.90
C GLN A 58 9.48 6.70 -17.70
N ILE A 59 9.70 7.92 -17.19
CA ILE A 59 9.48 9.16 -17.94
C ILE A 59 10.43 9.23 -19.13
N LEU A 60 11.70 8.88 -18.94
CA LEU A 60 12.68 8.81 -20.03
C LEU A 60 12.30 7.77 -21.09
N GLU A 61 11.67 6.67 -20.66
CA GLU A 61 11.19 5.58 -21.52
C GLU A 61 9.81 5.85 -22.14
N ASN A 62 9.17 6.98 -21.82
CA ASN A 62 7.80 7.33 -22.23
C ASN A 62 6.77 6.24 -21.92
N GLU A 63 6.86 5.65 -20.72
CA GLU A 63 5.97 4.58 -20.29
C GLU A 63 4.49 4.96 -20.48
N PRO A 64 3.71 4.18 -21.26
CA PRO A 64 2.33 4.52 -21.59
C PRO A 64 1.45 4.72 -20.34
N SER A 65 1.68 3.93 -19.30
CA SER A 65 0.94 3.98 -18.03
C SER A 65 1.03 5.34 -17.33
N LEU A 66 2.15 6.04 -17.49
CA LEU A 66 2.34 7.39 -16.94
C LEU A 66 1.57 8.45 -17.74
N ASN A 67 1.31 8.22 -19.02
CA ASN A 67 0.67 9.20 -19.90
C ASN A 67 -0.83 8.92 -20.10
N GLN A 68 -1.36 7.85 -19.50
CA GLN A 68 -2.78 7.53 -19.58
C GLN A 68 -3.62 8.63 -18.89
N PRO A 69 -4.63 9.20 -19.59
CA PRO A 69 -5.57 10.10 -18.95
C PRO A 69 -6.48 9.32 -18.00
N SER A 70 -7.05 10.01 -17.01
CA SER A 70 -8.06 9.42 -16.14
C SER A 70 -9.25 8.92 -16.96
N ILE A 71 -9.79 7.76 -16.57
CA ILE A 71 -11.04 7.21 -17.13
C ILE A 71 -12.27 8.05 -16.75
N PHE A 72 -12.17 8.90 -15.74
CA PHE A 72 -13.24 9.81 -15.35
C PHE A 72 -13.12 11.13 -16.11
N PRO A 73 -13.96 11.40 -17.13
CA PRO A 73 -13.88 12.68 -17.85
C PRO A 73 -14.34 13.84 -16.95
N SER A 74 -13.82 15.05 -17.18
CA SER A 74 -14.18 16.23 -16.37
C SER A 74 -15.68 16.53 -16.32
N THR A 75 -16.41 16.15 -17.37
CA THR A 75 -17.87 16.27 -17.48
C THR A 75 -18.62 15.53 -16.38
N VAL A 76 -18.08 14.43 -15.84
CA VAL A 76 -18.76 13.68 -14.77
C VAL A 76 -18.77 14.42 -13.43
N PHE A 77 -17.89 15.39 -13.23
CA PHE A 77 -17.81 16.23 -12.03
C PHE A 77 -18.49 17.59 -12.22
N SER A 78 -19.14 17.80 -13.37
CA SER A 78 -19.89 19.03 -13.62
C SER A 78 -21.17 19.07 -12.78
N LYS A 79 -21.60 20.27 -12.38
CA LYS A 79 -22.88 20.49 -11.67
C LYS A 79 -24.11 20.00 -12.45
N GLN A 80 -23.96 19.75 -13.75
CA GLN A 80 -25.01 19.29 -14.66
C GLN A 80 -25.13 17.77 -14.69
N ASN A 81 -24.16 17.03 -14.14
CA ASN A 81 -24.25 15.58 -14.07
C ASN A 81 -25.22 15.15 -12.96
N PHE A 82 -26.24 14.40 -13.34
CA PHE A 82 -27.20 13.82 -12.39
C PHE A 82 -26.55 12.75 -11.49
N ARG A 83 -25.46 12.10 -11.93
CA ARG A 83 -24.63 11.23 -11.09
C ARG A 83 -23.58 12.08 -10.38
N GLN A 84 -23.76 12.32 -9.09
CA GLN A 84 -22.84 13.12 -8.29
C GLN A 84 -21.62 12.30 -7.88
N TYR A 85 -20.53 12.39 -8.65
CA TYR A 85 -19.24 11.89 -8.23
C TYR A 85 -18.56 12.92 -7.32
N PRO A 86 -18.22 12.57 -6.06
CA PRO A 86 -17.69 13.54 -5.11
C PRO A 86 -16.24 13.89 -5.46
N PRO A 87 -15.89 15.16 -5.68
CA PRO A 87 -14.50 15.57 -5.79
C PRO A 87 -13.73 15.27 -4.50
N ALA A 88 -12.40 15.29 -4.60
CA ALA A 88 -11.48 15.03 -3.50
C ALA A 88 -10.41 16.12 -3.40
N THR A 89 -9.90 16.28 -2.18
CA THR A 89 -8.72 17.10 -1.87
C THR A 89 -7.50 16.20 -1.76
N ALA A 90 -6.46 16.45 -2.55
CA ALA A 90 -5.18 15.79 -2.37
C ALA A 90 -4.34 16.52 -1.32
N ILE A 91 -3.60 15.76 -0.53
CA ILE A 91 -2.70 16.25 0.50
C ILE A 91 -1.37 15.57 0.26
N VAL A 92 -0.44 16.34 -0.30
CA VAL A 92 0.89 15.85 -0.69
C VAL A 92 1.90 16.33 0.32
N ASN A 93 2.54 15.41 1.01
CA ASN A 93 3.65 15.76 1.90
C ASN A 93 4.92 15.88 1.07
N ARG A 94 5.56 17.05 1.16
CA ARG A 94 6.90 17.20 0.66
C ARG A 94 7.90 16.78 1.72
N VAL A 95 8.59 15.67 1.46
CA VAL A 95 9.63 15.11 2.33
C VAL A 95 10.98 15.07 1.64
N ASP A 96 11.03 15.18 0.30
CA ASP A 96 12.28 15.26 -0.46
C ASP A 96 12.84 16.70 -0.46
N ASP A 97 14.16 16.82 -0.36
CA ASP A 97 14.85 18.11 -0.43
C ASP A 97 14.87 18.66 -1.88
N SER A 98 14.67 17.80 -2.88
CA SER A 98 14.48 18.18 -4.28
C SER A 98 13.04 18.64 -4.56
N ASP A 99 12.88 19.70 -5.36
CA ASP A 99 11.53 20.14 -5.80
C ASP A 99 10.97 19.22 -6.91
N GLU A 100 11.80 18.41 -7.57
CA GLU A 100 11.36 17.56 -8.67
C GLU A 100 10.26 16.59 -8.24
N GLY A 101 10.42 15.96 -7.07
CA GLY A 101 9.47 14.96 -6.58
C GLY A 101 8.07 15.54 -6.39
N ILE A 102 8.00 16.69 -5.71
CA ILE A 102 6.72 17.37 -5.46
C ILE A 102 6.09 17.90 -6.75
N ILE A 103 6.90 18.44 -7.67
CA ILE A 103 6.42 18.91 -8.98
C ILE A 103 5.81 17.75 -9.77
N HIS A 104 6.50 16.61 -9.84
CA HIS A 104 5.99 15.42 -10.53
C HIS A 104 4.74 14.84 -9.87
N ALA A 105 4.71 14.74 -8.54
CA ALA A 105 3.55 14.27 -7.79
C ALA A 105 2.33 15.14 -8.04
N VAL A 106 2.48 16.47 -7.96
CA VAL A 106 1.38 17.40 -8.21
C VAL A 106 0.94 17.35 -9.68
N HIS A 107 1.86 17.41 -10.65
CA HIS A 107 1.51 17.31 -12.08
C HIS A 107 0.80 16.00 -12.42
N HIS A 108 1.15 14.90 -11.76
CA HIS A 108 0.44 13.62 -11.93
C HIS A 108 -1.00 13.71 -11.44
N LEU A 109 -1.26 14.39 -10.32
CA LEU A 109 -2.62 14.60 -9.79
C LEU A 109 -3.52 15.44 -10.71
N PHE A 110 -2.95 16.36 -11.49
CA PHE A 110 -3.70 17.15 -12.49
C PHE A 110 -4.36 16.30 -13.59
N LYS A 111 -3.92 15.06 -13.79
CA LYS A 111 -4.53 14.14 -14.77
C LYS A 111 -5.90 13.62 -14.34
N TYR A 112 -6.25 13.77 -13.06
CA TYR A 112 -7.42 13.16 -12.44
C TYR A 112 -8.49 14.23 -12.14
N PRO A 113 -9.59 14.30 -12.91
CA PRO A 113 -10.55 15.38 -12.78
C PRO A 113 -11.35 15.40 -11.47
N PHE A 114 -11.32 14.32 -10.68
CA PHE A 114 -11.89 14.31 -9.32
C PHE A 114 -11.03 15.08 -8.31
N ILE A 115 -9.74 15.31 -8.58
CA ILE A 115 -8.89 16.14 -7.71
C ILE A 115 -9.17 17.60 -8.05
N LYS A 116 -9.79 18.33 -7.13
CA LYS A 116 -10.16 19.74 -7.32
C LYS A 116 -9.44 20.70 -6.38
N GLU A 117 -8.74 20.17 -5.38
CA GLU A 117 -7.95 20.91 -4.41
C GLU A 117 -6.70 20.09 -4.08
N ILE A 118 -5.55 20.74 -3.97
CA ILE A 118 -4.27 20.14 -3.60
C ILE A 118 -3.65 20.99 -2.49
N PHE A 119 -3.47 20.38 -1.32
CA PHE A 119 -2.70 20.93 -0.23
C PHE A 119 -1.30 20.31 -0.24
N VAL A 120 -0.29 21.15 -0.39
CA VAL A 120 1.10 20.72 -0.29
C VAL A 120 1.62 21.06 1.09
N TYR A 121 1.89 20.02 1.89
CA TYR A 121 2.43 20.18 3.23
C TYR A 121 3.97 20.16 3.16
N ASN A 122 4.59 21.34 3.20
CA ASN A 122 6.03 21.51 2.99
C ASN A 122 6.83 21.29 4.27
N GLN A 123 7.53 20.15 4.38
CA GLN A 123 8.38 19.84 5.53
C GLN A 123 9.81 20.39 5.38
N ILE A 124 10.16 20.96 4.23
CA ILE A 124 11.50 21.45 3.93
C ILE A 124 11.57 22.97 4.11
N LYS A 125 11.74 23.39 5.37
CA LYS A 125 11.84 24.81 5.77
C LYS A 125 12.91 25.61 5.04
N SER A 126 14.02 24.96 4.69
CA SER A 126 15.15 25.61 4.02
C SER A 126 14.81 26.03 2.58
N ARG A 127 13.74 25.50 2.01
CA ARG A 127 13.33 25.73 0.61
C ARG A 127 11.81 25.93 0.56
N PRO A 128 11.30 27.14 0.82
CA PRO A 128 9.88 27.42 0.68
C PRO A 128 9.44 27.24 -0.78
N LEU A 129 8.24 26.69 -0.98
CA LEU A 129 7.66 26.50 -2.31
C LEU A 129 6.74 27.66 -2.68
N LYS A 130 6.62 27.92 -3.98
CA LYS A 130 5.62 28.84 -4.52
C LYS A 130 4.60 28.06 -5.34
N ALA A 131 3.32 28.38 -5.17
CA ALA A 131 2.24 27.61 -5.80
C ALA A 131 2.33 27.65 -7.33
N GLU A 132 2.81 28.76 -7.89
CA GLU A 132 3.01 28.96 -9.33
C GLU A 132 3.96 27.93 -9.96
N GLN A 133 4.91 27.41 -9.17
CA GLN A 133 5.89 26.41 -9.62
C GLN A 133 5.29 25.00 -9.76
N LEU A 134 4.09 24.78 -9.19
CA LEU A 134 3.43 23.48 -9.13
C LEU A 134 2.31 23.35 -10.18
N TYR A 135 1.95 24.44 -10.86
CA TYR A 135 1.00 24.38 -11.97
C TYR A 135 1.69 23.86 -13.24
N PRO A 136 1.06 22.94 -13.99
CA PRO A 136 1.56 22.51 -15.28
C PRO A 136 1.80 23.72 -16.20
N ASN A 137 2.96 23.78 -16.84
CA ASN A 137 3.39 24.89 -17.71
C ASN A 137 3.53 26.28 -17.04
N ASN A 138 3.56 26.34 -15.70
CA ASN A 138 3.64 27.59 -14.93
C ASN A 138 2.54 28.61 -15.24
N THR A 139 1.42 28.17 -15.83
CA THR A 139 0.28 29.03 -16.14
C THR A 139 -0.87 28.65 -15.22
N LEU A 140 -1.35 29.60 -14.42
CA LEU A 140 -2.65 29.44 -13.76
C LEU A 140 -3.68 29.25 -14.87
N SER A 141 -4.29 28.06 -14.93
CA SER A 141 -5.41 27.82 -15.83
C SER A 141 -6.47 28.92 -15.60
N THR A 142 -6.93 29.54 -16.68
CA THR A 142 -7.87 30.67 -16.64
C THR A 142 -9.33 30.22 -16.74
N SER A 143 -9.60 28.91 -16.80
CA SER A 143 -10.95 28.36 -16.93
C SER A 143 -11.59 28.08 -15.55
N PRO A 144 -12.63 28.83 -15.13
CA PRO A 144 -13.20 28.73 -13.78
C PRO A 144 -13.87 27.38 -13.43
N ASN A 145 -14.08 26.48 -14.39
CA ASN A 145 -14.69 25.16 -14.16
C ASN A 145 -13.68 23.99 -14.05
N ASP A 146 -12.40 24.21 -14.37
CA ASP A 146 -11.36 23.16 -14.39
C ASP A 146 -10.14 23.47 -13.50
N ASN A 147 -10.21 24.55 -12.72
CA ASN A 147 -9.07 24.98 -11.92
C ASN A 147 -8.94 24.17 -10.62
N VAL A 148 -7.94 23.30 -10.58
CA VAL A 148 -7.44 22.69 -9.35
C VAL A 148 -6.83 23.80 -8.48
N HIS A 149 -7.32 23.97 -7.25
CA HIS A 149 -6.78 24.95 -6.31
C HIS A 149 -5.56 24.36 -5.58
N ILE A 150 -4.39 25.01 -5.68
CA ILE A 150 -3.20 24.62 -4.93
C ILE A 150 -2.99 25.57 -3.74
N GLN A 151 -2.85 25.02 -2.54
CA GLN A 151 -2.41 25.75 -1.34
C GLN A 151 -1.17 25.09 -0.76
N ILE A 152 -0.16 25.90 -0.43
CA ILE A 152 1.04 25.43 0.26
C ILE A 152 0.91 25.75 1.74
N ILE A 153 1.11 24.74 2.57
CA ILE A 153 1.10 24.83 4.02
C ILE A 153 2.53 24.59 4.49
N GLU A 154 3.18 25.67 4.93
CA GLU A 154 4.53 25.60 5.49
C GLU A 154 4.47 25.01 6.91
N THR A 155 5.39 24.09 7.21
CA THR A 155 5.42 23.44 8.52
C THR A 155 6.00 24.35 9.59
N ASP A 156 5.30 24.50 10.71
CA ASP A 156 5.96 24.82 11.97
C ASP A 156 6.56 23.53 12.56
N THR A 157 7.76 23.61 13.11
CA THR A 157 8.57 22.48 13.64
C THR A 157 7.89 21.76 14.80
N SER A 158 6.70 22.17 15.23
CA SER A 158 5.92 21.54 16.28
C SER A 158 4.91 20.52 15.77
N ILE A 159 4.50 20.55 14.48
CA ILE A 159 3.29 19.86 14.01
C ILE A 159 3.58 18.64 13.10
N TYR A 160 4.76 18.52 12.46
CA TYR A 160 5.22 17.34 11.68
C TYR A 160 4.09 16.56 10.97
N SER A 161 3.98 15.23 11.14
CA SER A 161 2.97 14.41 10.45
C SER A 161 1.53 14.69 10.86
N MET A 162 1.28 15.45 11.93
CA MET A 162 -0.08 15.86 12.31
C MET A 162 -0.68 16.86 11.30
N GLY A 163 0.15 17.69 10.66
CA GLY A 163 -0.34 18.78 9.84
C GLY A 163 -1.10 18.33 8.58
N LYS A 164 -0.77 17.16 8.02
CA LYS A 164 -1.54 16.58 6.91
C LYS A 164 -2.97 16.25 7.33
N PHE A 165 -3.18 15.78 8.56
CA PHE A 165 -4.51 15.50 9.10
C PHE A 165 -5.29 16.78 9.35
N THR A 166 -4.65 17.82 9.89
CA THR A 166 -5.26 19.16 10.01
C THR A 166 -5.67 19.72 8.66
N ALA A 167 -4.83 19.58 7.63
CA ALA A 167 -5.13 20.01 6.26
C ALA A 167 -6.37 19.29 5.71
N CYS A 168 -6.49 17.96 5.92
CA CYS A 168 -7.70 17.22 5.54
C CYS A 168 -8.94 17.70 6.30
N ALA A 169 -8.81 17.93 7.60
CA ALA A 169 -9.94 18.31 8.45
C ALA A 169 -10.58 19.64 8.06
N VAL A 170 -9.83 20.53 7.39
CA VAL A 170 -10.32 21.84 6.89
C VAL A 170 -10.49 21.89 5.37
N ALA A 171 -10.27 20.78 4.68
CA ALA A 171 -10.41 20.67 3.22
C ALA A 171 -11.82 21.06 2.74
N SER A 172 -11.90 21.57 1.52
CA SER A 172 -13.16 22.00 0.91
C SER A 172 -14.08 20.82 0.57
N TYR A 173 -13.49 19.65 0.34
CA TYR A 173 -14.21 18.45 -0.07
C TYR A 173 -14.17 17.39 1.04
N GLY A 174 -15.29 16.66 1.21
CA GLY A 174 -15.46 15.67 2.28
C GLY A 174 -14.61 14.40 2.15
N LYS A 175 -13.66 14.35 1.21
CA LYS A 175 -12.77 13.23 0.94
C LYS A 175 -11.36 13.72 0.70
N CYS A 176 -10.40 13.08 1.36
CA CYS A 176 -8.99 13.40 1.27
C CYS A 176 -8.22 12.25 0.63
N TYR A 177 -7.19 12.59 -0.15
CA TYR A 177 -6.20 11.68 -0.69
C TYR A 177 -4.81 12.05 -0.13
N PHE A 178 -4.14 11.13 0.56
CA PHE A 178 -2.80 11.33 1.10
C PHE A 178 -1.74 10.68 0.23
N GLN A 179 -0.60 11.34 0.03
CA GLN A 179 0.58 10.78 -0.63
C GLN A 179 1.84 11.59 -0.26
N ASP A 180 3.02 11.00 -0.37
CA ASP A 180 4.31 11.71 -0.26
C ASP A 180 4.95 11.94 -1.62
N ASP A 181 5.82 12.93 -1.73
CA ASP A 181 6.50 13.33 -2.97
C ASP A 181 7.64 12.41 -3.42
N LEU A 182 7.83 11.27 -2.75
CA LEU A 182 8.77 10.20 -3.13
C LEU A 182 8.10 9.07 -3.92
N TRP A 183 6.76 9.05 -3.97
CA TRP A 183 5.97 7.98 -4.60
C TRP A 183 5.04 8.56 -5.64
N LEU A 184 4.79 7.83 -6.72
CA LEU A 184 3.78 8.13 -7.73
C LEU A 184 2.86 6.93 -7.84
N ASN A 185 1.56 7.23 -7.80
CA ASN A 185 0.51 6.24 -7.87
C ASN A 185 -0.26 6.37 -9.20
N PRO A 186 0.06 5.57 -10.23
CA PRO A 186 -0.67 5.62 -11.49
C PRO A 186 -2.08 4.99 -11.40
N TYR A 187 -2.41 4.31 -10.30
CA TYR A 187 -3.65 3.54 -10.12
C TYR A 187 -4.77 4.33 -9.42
N LEU A 188 -4.76 5.66 -9.52
CA LEU A 188 -5.68 6.52 -8.77
C LEU A 188 -7.15 6.38 -9.18
N ASP A 189 -7.45 6.05 -10.44
CA ASP A 189 -8.83 5.79 -10.88
C ASP A 189 -9.44 4.60 -10.14
N SER A 190 -8.69 3.51 -10.01
CA SER A 190 -9.09 2.31 -9.27
C SER A 190 -9.27 2.62 -7.79
N MET A 191 -8.33 3.35 -7.19
CA MET A 191 -8.43 3.75 -5.79
C MET A 191 -9.61 4.70 -5.52
N TYR A 192 -9.84 5.67 -6.40
CA TYR A 192 -10.97 6.58 -6.31
C TYR A 192 -12.29 5.81 -6.41
N THR A 193 -12.38 4.83 -7.31
CA THR A 193 -13.54 3.93 -7.45
C THR A 193 -13.81 3.16 -6.16
N HIS A 194 -12.79 2.56 -5.54
CA HIS A 194 -12.94 1.89 -4.25
C HIS A 194 -13.36 2.87 -3.14
N SER A 195 -12.79 4.07 -3.10
CA SER A 195 -13.16 5.09 -2.12
C SER A 195 -14.60 5.58 -2.30
N PHE A 196 -15.12 5.55 -3.52
CA PHE A 196 -16.51 5.90 -3.79
C PHE A 196 -17.45 4.78 -3.37
N ARG A 197 -17.04 3.53 -3.61
CA ARG A 197 -17.78 2.33 -3.24
C ARG A 197 -17.85 2.11 -1.72
N TYR A 198 -16.76 2.44 -1.03
CA TYR A 198 -16.58 2.26 0.42
C TYR A 198 -16.13 3.58 1.07
N PRO A 199 -17.00 4.59 1.15
CA PRO A 199 -16.63 5.96 1.53
C PRO A 199 -16.06 6.09 2.95
N ASP A 200 -16.42 5.19 3.85
CA ASP A 200 -15.97 5.21 5.26
C ASP A 200 -14.73 4.36 5.51
N HIS A 201 -14.29 3.58 4.52
CA HIS A 201 -13.07 2.78 4.62
C HIS A 201 -11.82 3.62 4.33
N LEU A 202 -10.73 3.31 5.04
CA LEU A 202 -9.39 3.74 4.66
C LEU A 202 -8.92 2.90 3.47
N ILE A 203 -9.03 3.43 2.26
CA ILE A 203 -8.54 2.78 1.04
C ILE A 203 -7.09 3.16 0.85
N ALA A 204 -6.16 2.25 1.11
CA ALA A 204 -4.73 2.52 1.05
C ALA A 204 -4.03 1.66 0.00
N ASN A 205 -3.12 2.28 -0.74
CA ASN A 205 -2.20 1.59 -1.60
C ASN A 205 -0.99 1.11 -0.81
N THR A 206 -0.39 0.01 -1.22
CA THR A 206 0.85 -0.48 -0.60
C THR A 206 1.76 -1.12 -1.61
N ARG A 207 3.07 -1.06 -1.34
CA ARG A 207 4.07 -1.74 -2.15
C ARG A 207 3.83 -3.24 -2.12
N LEU A 208 4.11 -3.91 -3.24
CA LEU A 208 3.99 -5.37 -3.35
C LEU A 208 4.72 -6.10 -2.21
N VAL A 209 5.95 -5.68 -1.88
CA VAL A 209 6.77 -6.28 -0.82
C VAL A 209 6.24 -6.06 0.60
N ASN A 210 5.46 -4.99 0.82
CA ASN A 210 4.92 -4.63 2.13
C ASN A 210 3.51 -5.19 2.36
N TYR A 211 2.80 -5.54 1.28
CA TYR A 211 1.42 -6.02 1.36
C TYR A 211 1.27 -7.21 2.29
N VAL A 212 2.16 -8.20 2.20
CA VAL A 212 2.15 -9.39 3.07
C VAL A 212 2.29 -8.99 4.55
N ASP A 213 3.19 -8.06 4.89
CA ASP A 213 3.36 -7.61 6.27
C ASP A 213 2.12 -6.86 6.77
N TYR A 214 1.53 -5.97 5.96
CA TYR A 214 0.37 -5.18 6.40
C TYR A 214 -0.88 -6.05 6.55
N MET A 215 -0.99 -7.13 5.77
CA MET A 215 -2.03 -8.15 5.97
C MET A 215 -1.81 -8.94 7.26
N ARG A 216 -0.56 -9.18 7.67
CA ARG A 216 -0.22 -9.81 8.96
C ARG A 216 -0.46 -8.88 10.14
N TRP A 217 -0.19 -7.59 9.99
CA TRP A 217 -0.35 -6.57 11.04
C TRP A 217 -1.79 -6.12 11.19
N ARG A 218 -2.65 -7.11 11.42
CA ARG A 218 -4.06 -6.98 11.77
C ARG A 218 -4.23 -7.54 13.17
N PHE A 219 -4.80 -6.74 14.04
CA PHE A 219 -4.95 -7.04 15.46
C PHE A 219 -6.43 -7.22 15.75
N SER A 220 -6.76 -8.30 16.47
CA SER A 220 -8.13 -8.63 16.82
C SER A 220 -8.23 -8.97 18.32
N ASN A 221 -9.32 -8.53 18.95
CA ASN A 221 -9.75 -9.00 20.25
C ASN A 221 -11.25 -8.73 20.40
N LYS A 222 -12.07 -9.74 20.09
CA LYS A 222 -13.54 -9.65 20.11
C LYS A 222 -14.10 -9.27 21.48
N ALA A 223 -13.42 -9.60 22.58
CA ALA A 223 -13.90 -9.33 23.93
C ALA A 223 -13.95 -7.82 24.26
N ILE A 224 -13.16 -7.01 23.54
CA ILE A 224 -13.08 -5.56 23.71
C ILE A 224 -13.37 -4.82 22.39
N SER A 225 -13.97 -5.49 21.40
CA SER A 225 -14.24 -4.90 20.07
C SER A 225 -13.00 -4.29 19.41
N LEU A 226 -11.83 -4.93 19.53
CA LEU A 226 -10.63 -4.53 18.81
C LEU A 226 -10.59 -5.24 17.44
N HIS A 227 -10.51 -4.47 16.37
CA HIS A 227 -10.42 -4.96 14.98
C HIS A 227 -9.72 -3.92 14.11
N THR A 228 -8.39 -3.91 14.14
CA THR A 228 -7.61 -2.84 13.51
C THR A 228 -6.42 -3.36 12.73
N GLY A 229 -5.80 -2.51 11.90
CA GLY A 229 -4.58 -2.87 11.20
C GLY A 229 -3.76 -1.66 10.79
N TYR A 230 -2.48 -1.90 10.51
CA TYR A 230 -1.58 -0.85 10.08
C TYR A 230 -1.59 -0.68 8.56
N THR A 231 -1.51 0.57 8.12
CA THR A 231 -1.12 0.92 6.75
C THR A 231 -0.35 2.23 6.72
N ASP A 232 0.59 2.32 5.78
CA ASP A 232 1.32 3.54 5.47
C ASP A 232 0.56 4.36 4.42
N LEU A 233 0.42 5.66 4.66
CA LEU A 233 -0.35 6.57 3.80
C LEU A 233 0.48 7.16 2.66
N ARG A 234 1.82 7.07 2.70
CA ARG A 234 2.71 7.73 1.73
C ARG A 234 2.53 7.27 0.28
N TYR A 235 2.03 6.04 0.13
CA TYR A 235 1.85 5.36 -1.14
C TYR A 235 0.56 5.74 -1.88
N GLY A 236 -0.28 6.57 -1.26
CA GLY A 236 -1.63 6.86 -1.74
C GLY A 236 -2.67 6.28 -0.79
N ALA A 237 -3.50 7.11 -0.18
CA ALA A 237 -4.61 6.64 0.64
C ALA A 237 -5.81 7.59 0.57
N PHE A 238 -7.01 7.05 0.31
CA PHE A 238 -8.27 7.78 0.41
C PHE A 238 -8.96 7.53 1.73
N ILE A 239 -9.53 8.58 2.30
CA ILE A 239 -10.37 8.52 3.49
C ILE A 239 -11.35 9.70 3.51
N SER A 240 -12.46 9.54 4.20
CA SER A 240 -13.39 10.65 4.45
C SER A 240 -12.81 11.68 5.42
N GLN A 241 -13.16 12.94 5.20
CA GLN A 241 -12.76 14.06 6.06
C GLN A 241 -13.21 13.87 7.51
N HIS A 242 -14.42 13.34 7.72
CA HIS A 242 -14.98 13.15 9.06
C HIS A 242 -14.18 12.13 9.89
N LYS A 243 -13.60 11.08 9.27
CA LYS A 243 -12.72 10.12 9.98
C LYS A 243 -11.44 10.79 10.44
N VAL A 244 -10.90 11.71 9.65
CA VAL A 244 -9.74 12.51 10.06
C VAL A 244 -10.08 13.49 11.18
N GLN A 245 -11.24 14.15 11.11
CA GLN A 245 -11.71 15.01 12.21
C GLN A 245 -11.89 14.21 13.50
N LYS A 246 -12.51 13.03 13.44
CA LYS A 246 -12.65 12.09 14.56
C LYS A 246 -11.28 11.69 15.13
N PHE A 247 -10.30 11.41 14.28
CA PHE A 247 -8.93 11.15 14.71
C PHE A 247 -8.28 12.34 15.44
N LEU A 248 -8.44 13.57 14.94
CA LEU A 248 -7.93 14.75 15.63
C LEU A 248 -8.56 14.92 17.03
N SER A 249 -9.85 14.59 17.17
CA SER A 249 -10.52 14.56 18.48
C SER A 249 -10.02 13.44 19.40
N GLN A 250 -9.67 12.27 18.86
CA GLN A 250 -9.02 11.20 19.62
C GLN A 250 -7.67 11.69 20.17
N LEU A 251 -6.85 12.33 19.33
CA LEU A 251 -5.54 12.87 19.73
C LEU A 251 -5.65 13.89 20.86
N SER A 252 -6.63 14.80 20.81
CA SER A 252 -6.84 15.80 21.87
C SER A 252 -7.24 15.17 23.21
N THR A 253 -8.00 14.08 23.16
CA THR A 253 -8.55 13.44 24.37
C THR A 253 -7.54 12.50 25.02
N GLN A 254 -6.75 11.77 24.21
CA GLN A 254 -5.72 10.85 24.70
C GLN A 254 -4.47 11.55 25.25
N GLY A 255 -4.31 12.86 24.98
CA GLY A 255 -3.22 13.66 25.56
C GLY A 255 -1.82 13.19 25.16
N LEU A 256 -1.63 12.81 23.89
CA LEU A 256 -0.33 12.34 23.41
C LEU A 256 0.77 13.39 23.60
N SER A 257 1.97 12.94 23.98
CA SER A 257 3.13 13.82 24.06
C SER A 257 3.44 14.47 22.70
N THR A 258 4.05 15.65 22.71
CA THR A 258 4.46 16.33 21.48
C THR A 258 5.33 15.45 20.59
N SER A 259 6.16 14.57 21.16
CA SER A 259 6.97 13.61 20.39
C SER A 259 6.12 12.55 19.65
N LYS A 260 5.07 12.03 20.28
CA LYS A 260 4.15 11.06 19.66
C LYS A 260 3.26 11.71 18.60
N LEU A 261 2.85 12.97 18.80
CA LEU A 261 2.13 13.74 17.79
C LEU A 261 2.92 13.93 16.48
N ARG A 262 4.26 13.91 16.54
CA ARG A 262 5.10 13.96 15.31
C ARG A 262 4.95 12.72 14.44
N LEU A 263 4.39 11.65 14.99
CA LEU A 263 4.28 10.33 14.40
C LEU A 263 2.82 9.88 14.35
N ALA A 264 1.90 10.84 14.29
CA ALA A 264 0.45 10.65 14.23
C ALA A 264 0.01 9.67 13.13
N GLU A 265 0.79 9.53 12.05
CA GLU A 265 0.48 8.59 10.97
C GLU A 265 0.42 7.12 11.40
N PHE A 266 1.23 6.71 12.38
CA PHE A 266 1.19 5.35 12.92
C PHE A 266 -0.08 5.08 13.73
N TYR A 267 -0.51 6.10 14.47
CA TYR A 267 -1.73 6.02 15.27
C TYR A 267 -2.97 6.07 14.38
N PHE A 268 -2.95 6.83 13.28
CA PHE A 268 -4.13 7.07 12.46
C PHE A 268 -4.80 5.79 11.99
N SER A 269 -4.11 4.94 11.23
CA SER A 269 -4.72 3.71 10.69
C SER A 269 -5.20 2.77 11.79
N ILE A 270 -4.44 2.69 12.89
CA ILE A 270 -4.75 1.81 14.03
C ILE A 270 -5.96 2.33 14.82
N TRP A 271 -6.05 3.63 15.07
CA TRP A 271 -7.09 4.23 15.90
C TRP A 271 -8.41 4.46 15.19
N LEU A 272 -8.49 4.23 13.87
CA LEU A 272 -9.78 4.06 13.20
C LEU A 272 -10.54 2.83 13.73
N ASN A 273 -9.84 1.88 14.39
CA ASN A 273 -10.35 0.59 14.82
C ASN A 273 -11.14 -0.10 13.69
N GLN A 274 -10.49 -0.18 12.53
CA GLN A 274 -11.00 -0.86 11.33
C GLN A 274 -9.82 -1.44 10.57
N TYR A 275 -10.03 -2.57 9.89
CA TYR A 275 -9.03 -3.09 8.97
C TYR A 275 -8.93 -2.20 7.72
N PRO A 276 -7.75 -1.62 7.40
CA PRO A 276 -7.57 -0.86 6.17
C PRO A 276 -7.94 -1.69 4.94
N TYR A 277 -8.58 -1.06 3.95
CA TYR A 277 -8.80 -1.67 2.65
C TYR A 277 -7.52 -1.52 1.83
N LEU A 278 -6.69 -2.56 1.89
CA LEU A 278 -5.37 -2.56 1.25
C LEU A 278 -5.49 -3.00 -0.20
N VAL A 279 -5.03 -2.15 -1.10
CA VAL A 279 -4.77 -2.49 -2.49
C VAL A 279 -3.25 -2.52 -2.65
N SER A 280 -2.69 -3.65 -3.07
CA SER A 280 -1.30 -3.67 -3.52
C SER A 280 -1.24 -3.12 -4.94
N ASN A 281 -0.17 -2.44 -5.36
CA ASN A 281 0.10 -2.10 -6.76
C ASN A 281 1.61 -1.92 -6.99
N PRO A 282 2.12 -2.08 -8.23
CA PRO A 282 3.51 -1.75 -8.56
C PRO A 282 3.66 -0.21 -8.68
N LEU A 283 3.86 0.42 -7.53
CA LEU A 283 4.09 1.86 -7.39
C LEU A 283 5.45 2.28 -7.94
N LEU A 284 5.55 3.56 -8.30
CA LEU A 284 6.78 4.14 -8.83
C LEU A 284 7.47 4.97 -7.75
N SER A 285 8.76 4.75 -7.56
CA SER A 285 9.59 5.51 -6.63
C SER A 285 10.28 6.67 -7.34
N SER A 286 10.66 7.69 -6.59
CA SER A 286 11.61 8.71 -7.07
C SER A 286 13.02 8.16 -7.23
N GLY A 287 13.32 6.97 -6.67
CA GLY A 287 14.68 6.43 -6.52
C GLY A 287 15.50 7.13 -5.44
N ARG A 288 14.90 8.07 -4.71
CA ARG A 288 15.48 8.82 -3.59
C ARG A 288 14.83 8.50 -2.25
N ASP A 289 14.00 7.46 -2.23
CA ASP A 289 13.37 6.88 -1.05
C ASP A 289 14.38 6.42 0.01
N GLY A 290 15.62 6.06 -0.36
CA GLY A 290 16.68 5.67 0.57
C GLY A 290 17.32 6.79 1.41
N PHE A 291 16.90 8.06 1.28
CA PHE A 291 17.59 9.20 1.89
C PHE A 291 16.76 9.90 2.96
N LYS A 292 16.68 9.34 4.17
CA LYS A 292 16.62 10.09 5.46
C LYS A 292 16.72 9.17 6.68
N SER A 293 17.31 9.67 7.77
CA SER A 293 17.43 8.98 9.07
C SER A 293 16.11 8.85 9.85
N ILE A 294 15.03 9.45 9.34
CA ILE A 294 13.65 9.37 9.86
C ILE A 294 12.78 8.53 8.91
N ASP A 295 13.39 7.86 7.94
CA ASP A 295 12.65 7.11 6.94
C ASP A 295 12.16 5.77 7.50
N THR A 296 10.85 5.68 7.66
CA THR A 296 10.12 4.50 8.09
C THR A 296 9.99 3.46 6.96
N VAL A 297 10.35 3.79 5.71
CA VAL A 297 10.45 2.78 4.62
C VAL A 297 11.59 1.79 4.93
N ASN A 298 12.68 2.26 5.55
CA ASN A 298 13.88 1.46 5.82
C ASN A 298 14.10 1.14 7.31
N ASN A 299 13.30 1.73 8.22
CA ASN A 299 13.42 1.50 9.67
C ASN A 299 12.22 0.71 10.21
N ARG A 300 12.14 -0.57 9.83
CA ARG A 300 11.11 -1.51 10.30
C ARG A 300 10.98 -1.54 11.82
N GLN A 301 12.08 -1.49 12.56
CA GLN A 301 12.06 -1.50 14.03
C GLN A 301 11.29 -0.30 14.60
N LEU A 302 11.46 0.87 13.99
CA LEU A 302 10.73 2.08 14.38
C LEU A 302 9.23 1.95 14.10
N VAL A 303 8.87 1.41 12.93
CA VAL A 303 7.47 1.14 12.55
C VAL A 303 6.84 0.18 13.54
N GLU A 304 7.50 -0.95 13.83
CA GLU A 304 7.03 -1.94 14.79
C GLU A 304 6.83 -1.34 16.19
N HIS A 305 7.78 -0.50 16.64
CA HIS A 305 7.68 0.15 17.94
C HIS A 305 6.44 1.04 18.06
N TYR A 306 6.20 1.93 17.09
CA TYR A 306 5.07 2.85 17.15
C TYR A 306 3.73 2.18 16.85
N MET A 307 3.73 1.15 16.00
CA MET A 307 2.55 0.31 15.80
C MET A 307 2.15 -0.39 17.09
N TYR A 308 3.11 -0.99 17.81
CA TYR A 308 2.85 -1.63 19.09
C TYR A 308 2.32 -0.63 20.14
N ASP A 309 2.93 0.55 20.24
CA ASP A 309 2.47 1.60 21.16
C ASP A 309 1.03 2.03 20.81
N ALA A 310 0.73 2.26 19.54
CA ALA A 310 -0.60 2.67 19.08
C ALA A 310 -1.68 1.63 19.38
N VAL A 311 -1.43 0.33 19.10
CA VAL A 311 -2.40 -0.74 19.37
C VAL A 311 -2.56 -1.01 20.86
N SER A 312 -1.49 -0.89 21.67
CA SER A 312 -1.56 -1.07 23.12
C SER A 312 -2.38 0.03 23.80
N ILE A 313 -2.25 1.28 23.34
CA ILE A 313 -3.09 2.40 23.82
C ILE A 313 -4.55 2.18 23.42
N LEU A 314 -4.81 1.73 22.18
CA LEU A 314 -6.16 1.41 21.73
C LEU A 314 -6.77 0.28 22.57
N GLU A 315 -6.05 -0.83 22.79
CA GLU A 315 -6.49 -1.95 23.64
C GLU A 315 -6.86 -1.47 25.04
N THR A 316 -5.99 -0.65 25.66
CA THR A 316 -6.24 -0.10 27.01
C THR A 316 -7.48 0.78 27.04
N THR A 317 -7.69 1.57 25.98
CA THR A 317 -8.84 2.47 25.86
C THR A 317 -10.14 1.69 25.69
N LEU A 318 -10.14 0.68 24.81
CA LEU A 318 -11.31 -0.17 24.55
C LEU A 318 -11.65 -1.09 25.73
N GLY A 319 -10.64 -1.60 26.45
CA GLY A 319 -10.82 -2.50 27.59
C GLY A 319 -11.26 -1.82 28.88
N ASN A 320 -11.16 -0.49 28.97
CA ASN A 320 -11.56 0.28 30.16
C ASN A 320 -12.96 0.87 29.98
N ALA A 321 -13.95 0.29 30.67
CA ALA A 321 -15.35 0.71 30.58
C ALA A 321 -15.57 2.20 30.87
N THR A 322 -14.87 2.79 31.84
CA THR A 322 -15.00 4.22 32.15
C THR A 322 -14.47 5.09 31.01
N LEU A 323 -13.32 4.73 30.43
CA LEU A 323 -12.79 5.45 29.27
C LEU A 323 -13.68 5.24 28.03
N MET A 324 -14.32 4.09 27.88
CA MET A 324 -15.25 3.83 26.78
C MET A 324 -16.57 4.60 26.91
N GLU A 325 -17.12 4.76 28.11
CA GLU A 325 -18.31 5.59 28.32
C GLU A 325 -18.03 7.06 27.96
N GLU A 326 -16.84 7.57 28.30
CA GLU A 326 -16.43 8.93 27.94
C GLU A 326 -16.09 9.10 26.45
N ASN A 327 -15.67 8.00 25.78
CA ASN A 327 -15.14 8.02 24.41
C ASN A 327 -15.97 7.21 23.41
N TYR A 328 -17.23 6.92 23.71
CA TYR A 328 -18.07 6.00 22.93
C TYR A 328 -18.15 6.40 21.44
N ASP A 329 -18.22 7.70 21.16
CA ASP A 329 -18.31 8.23 19.79
C ASP A 329 -16.96 8.23 19.05
N PHE A 330 -15.83 8.00 19.75
CA PHE A 330 -14.49 8.12 19.17
C PHE A 330 -13.95 6.83 18.56
N PHE A 331 -14.41 5.64 18.95
CA PHE A 331 -13.90 4.38 18.39
C PHE A 331 -15.03 3.53 17.85
N GLU A 332 -14.84 2.95 16.66
CA GLU A 332 -15.83 2.08 16.03
C GLU A 332 -15.87 0.72 16.76
N GLN A 333 -17.05 0.21 17.11
CA GLN A 333 -17.17 -1.04 17.89
C GLN A 333 -17.44 -2.29 17.06
N GLY A 334 -17.80 -2.12 15.78
CA GLY A 334 -18.04 -3.22 14.85
C GLY A 334 -17.25 -3.04 13.56
N GLU A 335 -16.89 -4.14 12.92
CA GLU A 335 -16.26 -4.11 11.60
C GLU A 335 -17.23 -3.53 10.57
N MET A 336 -16.73 -2.62 9.73
CA MET A 336 -17.50 -2.03 8.63
C MET A 336 -17.65 -3.01 7.48
N ALA A 337 -18.84 -3.03 6.89
CA ALA A 337 -19.08 -3.78 5.66
C ALA A 337 -18.42 -3.09 4.45
N PRO A 338 -17.77 -3.85 3.55
CA PRO A 338 -17.65 -5.30 3.55
C PRO A 338 -16.53 -5.76 4.50
N PRO A 339 -16.76 -6.85 5.25
CA PRO A 339 -15.72 -7.45 6.06
C PRO A 339 -14.57 -7.94 5.17
N VAL A 340 -13.41 -8.17 5.77
CA VAL A 340 -12.17 -8.53 5.07
C VAL A 340 -12.36 -9.64 4.01
N GLU A 341 -13.17 -10.65 4.31
CA GLU A 341 -13.42 -11.82 3.46
C GLU A 341 -14.25 -11.51 2.22
N GLU A 342 -15.04 -10.43 2.26
CA GLU A 342 -15.91 -10.00 1.17
C GLU A 342 -15.27 -8.92 0.28
N ARG A 343 -14.04 -8.48 0.60
CA ARG A 343 -13.33 -7.44 -0.15
C ARG A 343 -12.84 -7.95 -1.50
N ASP A 344 -12.78 -7.05 -2.48
CA ASP A 344 -12.41 -7.40 -3.86
C ASP A 344 -10.95 -7.86 -3.98
N VAL A 345 -10.10 -7.44 -3.03
CA VAL A 345 -8.70 -7.85 -2.92
C VAL A 345 -8.53 -8.54 -1.58
N SER A 346 -8.57 -9.86 -1.60
CA SER A 346 -8.29 -10.70 -0.44
C SER A 346 -7.09 -11.59 -0.74
N MET A 347 -6.09 -11.59 0.12
CA MET A 347 -5.25 -12.78 0.24
C MET A 347 -6.04 -13.86 0.99
N PRO A 348 -5.74 -15.15 0.77
CA PRO A 348 -6.10 -16.20 1.70
C PRO A 348 -5.34 -15.97 3.01
N VAL A 349 -5.76 -14.95 3.75
CA VAL A 349 -5.50 -14.80 5.17
C VAL A 349 -6.57 -15.64 5.84
N PRO A 350 -6.25 -16.33 6.94
CA PRO A 350 -7.27 -16.96 7.76
C PRO A 350 -8.39 -15.95 8.06
N GLY A 351 -9.63 -16.44 8.07
CA GLY A 351 -10.79 -15.58 8.31
C GLY A 351 -10.72 -14.94 9.70
N THR A 352 -11.26 -13.73 9.81
CA THR A 352 -11.35 -12.90 11.02
C THR A 352 -11.93 -13.61 12.25
N GLU A 353 -12.50 -14.81 12.09
CA GLU A 353 -13.23 -15.47 13.16
C GLU A 353 -12.39 -16.20 14.21
N ASN A 354 -11.10 -16.53 13.99
CA ASN A 354 -10.29 -17.29 14.96
C ASN A 354 -8.81 -16.84 15.12
N ASP A 355 -8.46 -15.63 14.70
CA ASP A 355 -7.06 -15.21 14.56
C ASP A 355 -6.54 -14.47 15.79
N ILE A 356 -5.62 -15.11 16.51
CA ILE A 356 -4.69 -14.56 17.52
C ILE A 356 -5.23 -13.34 18.26
N ILE A 357 -5.73 -13.60 19.47
CA ILE A 357 -6.18 -12.56 20.38
C ILE A 357 -4.97 -11.69 20.74
N PHE A 358 -4.99 -10.45 20.27
CA PHE A 358 -3.99 -9.47 20.67
C PHE A 358 -4.23 -9.06 22.12
N SER A 359 -3.17 -9.16 22.93
CA SER A 359 -3.09 -8.48 24.22
C SER A 359 -1.66 -8.06 24.54
N SER A 360 -1.49 -6.80 24.92
CA SER A 360 -0.23 -6.22 25.39
C SER A 360 0.29 -6.86 26.69
N GLN A 361 -0.53 -7.66 27.39
CA GLN A 361 -0.09 -8.45 28.54
C GLN A 361 0.67 -9.72 28.13
N SER A 362 0.32 -10.30 26.97
CA SER A 362 0.89 -11.56 26.47
C SER A 362 1.87 -11.40 25.32
N ILE A 363 1.80 -10.29 24.59
CA ILE A 363 2.61 -10.00 23.42
C ILE A 363 3.37 -8.71 23.71
N ALA A 364 4.70 -8.75 23.77
CA ALA A 364 5.51 -7.60 24.18
C ALA A 364 5.90 -6.67 23.01
N ASN A 365 5.82 -7.16 21.77
CA ASN A 365 6.15 -6.40 20.56
C ASN A 365 5.60 -7.08 19.30
N ILE A 366 5.71 -6.38 18.16
CA ILE A 366 5.22 -6.86 16.85
C ILE A 366 5.97 -8.08 16.35
N SER A 367 7.29 -8.14 16.53
CA SER A 367 8.09 -9.30 16.12
C SER A 367 7.63 -10.58 16.83
N GLU A 368 7.21 -10.50 18.10
CA GLU A 368 6.60 -11.62 18.83
C GLU A 368 5.21 -11.98 18.28
N PHE A 369 4.36 -10.99 18.03
CA PHE A 369 3.07 -11.19 17.38
C PHE A 369 3.20 -11.92 16.03
N GLU A 370 4.15 -11.51 15.20
CA GLU A 370 4.44 -12.16 13.92
C GLU A 370 4.91 -13.60 14.08
N SER A 371 5.68 -13.90 15.12
CA SER A 371 6.12 -15.27 15.41
C SER A 371 4.92 -16.16 15.74
N ILE A 372 4.01 -15.68 16.59
CA ILE A 372 2.76 -16.37 16.93
C ILE A 372 1.89 -16.52 15.67
N TYR A 373 1.82 -15.48 14.85
CA TYR A 373 1.10 -15.47 13.58
C TYR A 373 1.62 -16.53 12.62
N ASN A 374 2.93 -16.58 12.41
CA ASN A 374 3.54 -17.56 11.53
C ASN A 374 3.38 -18.99 12.06
N GLN A 375 3.39 -19.20 13.39
CA GLN A 375 3.18 -20.51 14.01
C GLN A 375 1.73 -20.98 13.91
N THR A 376 0.77 -20.09 14.18
CA THR A 376 -0.66 -20.40 14.14
C THR A 376 -1.11 -20.68 12.72
N HIS A 377 -0.55 -19.94 11.75
CA HIS A 377 -0.98 -19.99 10.35
C HIS A 377 -0.02 -20.74 9.43
N GLN A 378 0.80 -21.66 9.97
CA GLN A 378 1.70 -22.50 9.17
C GLN A 378 0.97 -23.24 8.04
N GLN A 379 -0.30 -23.60 8.26
CA GLN A 379 -1.14 -24.30 7.29
C GLN A 379 -1.62 -23.41 6.15
N PHE A 380 -1.66 -22.08 6.32
CA PHE A 380 -2.25 -21.15 5.35
C PHE A 380 -1.32 -20.76 4.19
N MET A 381 -0.15 -21.41 4.05
CA MET A 381 0.82 -21.20 2.94
C MET A 381 1.00 -19.72 2.57
N ILE A 382 1.17 -18.86 3.58
CA ILE A 382 1.26 -17.42 3.38
C ILE A 382 2.47 -17.13 2.50
N PRO A 383 2.32 -16.40 1.38
CA PRO A 383 3.43 -16.18 0.48
C PRO A 383 4.57 -15.46 1.19
N ASN A 384 5.79 -15.86 0.86
CA ASN A 384 6.94 -15.01 1.11
C ASN A 384 6.76 -13.69 0.31
N LYS A 385 7.20 -12.57 0.89
CA LYS A 385 7.16 -11.23 0.28
C LYS A 385 7.68 -11.22 -1.15
N SER A 386 8.86 -11.83 -1.37
CA SER A 386 9.46 -11.89 -2.70
C SER A 386 8.57 -12.66 -3.67
N ASN A 387 8.02 -13.80 -3.24
CA ASN A 387 7.14 -14.60 -4.08
C ASN A 387 5.87 -13.81 -4.46
N PHE A 388 5.25 -13.13 -3.49
CA PHE A 388 4.11 -12.27 -3.77
C PHE A 388 4.48 -11.14 -4.75
N ALA A 389 5.64 -10.50 -4.58
CA ALA A 389 6.05 -9.42 -5.47
C ALA A 389 6.22 -9.89 -6.94
N TYR A 390 6.80 -11.06 -7.16
CA TYR A 390 7.00 -11.61 -8.52
C TYR A 390 5.72 -12.21 -9.12
N GLN A 391 4.81 -12.72 -8.30
CA GLN A 391 3.63 -13.47 -8.74
C GLN A 391 2.31 -12.83 -8.29
N SER A 392 2.29 -11.51 -8.10
CA SER A 392 1.11 -10.77 -7.63
C SER A 392 -0.02 -10.78 -8.66
N TYR A 393 -1.26 -10.56 -8.19
CA TYR A 393 -2.45 -10.58 -9.04
C TYR A 393 -2.44 -9.52 -10.17
N HIS A 394 -1.65 -8.46 -10.03
CA HIS A 394 -1.44 -7.46 -11.08
C HIS A 394 -0.88 -8.04 -12.37
N LYS A 395 -0.07 -9.11 -12.25
CA LYS A 395 0.55 -9.80 -13.39
C LYS A 395 -0.46 -10.49 -14.29
N ALA A 396 -1.70 -10.67 -13.83
CA ALA A 396 -2.77 -11.15 -14.70
C ALA A 396 -3.32 -10.05 -15.63
N VAL A 397 -3.04 -8.77 -15.40
CA VAL A 397 -3.70 -7.64 -16.10
C VAL A 397 -2.73 -6.53 -16.51
N ASP A 398 -1.42 -6.78 -16.48
CA ASP A 398 -0.39 -5.79 -16.84
C ASP A 398 -0.05 -5.76 -18.34
N GLN A 399 -0.85 -6.48 -19.15
CA GLN A 399 -0.70 -6.59 -20.61
C GLN A 399 0.59 -7.31 -21.06
N ASP A 400 1.29 -7.97 -20.15
CA ASP A 400 2.49 -8.75 -20.44
C ASP A 400 2.22 -10.25 -20.25
N THR A 401 2.15 -10.99 -21.36
CA THR A 401 1.89 -12.44 -21.34
C THR A 401 3.04 -13.28 -20.80
N GLU A 402 4.22 -12.70 -20.54
CA GLU A 402 5.38 -13.40 -19.98
C GLU A 402 5.42 -13.35 -18.45
N THR A 403 4.62 -12.46 -17.83
CA THR A 403 4.52 -12.38 -16.38
C THR A 403 3.19 -12.95 -15.92
N CYS A 404 3.19 -13.66 -14.78
CA CYS A 404 2.01 -14.41 -14.36
C CYS A 404 1.68 -14.20 -12.89
N TRP A 405 0.40 -14.03 -12.61
CA TRP A 405 -0.15 -14.25 -11.28
C TRP A 405 -0.15 -15.75 -11.00
N GLN A 406 0.23 -16.15 -9.79
CA GLN A 406 0.17 -17.55 -9.37
C GLN A 406 -0.62 -17.68 -8.05
N THR A 407 -1.50 -18.67 -7.99
CA THR A 407 -2.23 -19.01 -6.77
C THR A 407 -1.30 -19.71 -5.77
N GLN A 408 -1.43 -19.36 -4.49
CA GLN A 408 -0.57 -19.89 -3.43
C GLN A 408 -0.81 -21.37 -3.15
N ARG A 409 -2.06 -21.80 -3.30
CA ARG A 409 -2.47 -23.20 -3.27
C ARG A 409 -3.16 -23.57 -4.58
N ALA A 410 -3.30 -24.87 -4.82
CA ALA A 410 -4.19 -25.35 -5.86
C ALA A 410 -5.62 -24.83 -5.60
N PRO A 411 -6.27 -24.20 -6.59
CA PRO A 411 -7.65 -23.76 -6.45
C PRO A 411 -8.57 -24.94 -6.14
N LEU A 412 -9.49 -24.72 -5.21
CA LEU A 412 -10.57 -25.62 -4.87
C LEU A 412 -11.84 -25.18 -5.60
N THR A 413 -12.81 -26.07 -5.62
CA THR A 413 -14.17 -25.75 -6.06
C THR A 413 -14.68 -24.51 -5.31
N ASP A 414 -15.32 -23.60 -6.05
CA ASP A 414 -15.82 -22.29 -5.62
C ASP A 414 -14.77 -21.20 -5.35
N ASP A 415 -13.47 -21.49 -5.42
CA ASP A 415 -12.46 -20.42 -5.53
C ASP A 415 -12.70 -19.62 -6.83
N TYR A 416 -12.30 -18.36 -6.85
CA TYR A 416 -12.53 -17.51 -8.01
C TYR A 416 -11.43 -16.48 -8.24
N PHE A 417 -11.40 -15.97 -9.47
CA PHE A 417 -10.70 -14.76 -9.85
C PHE A 417 -11.60 -13.92 -10.75
N GLY A 418 -11.32 -12.62 -10.88
CA GLY A 418 -12.23 -11.74 -11.56
C GLY A 418 -11.68 -10.35 -11.76
N LEU A 419 -12.50 -9.51 -12.40
CA LEU A 419 -12.21 -8.11 -12.64
C LEU A 419 -13.37 -7.29 -12.09
N TYR A 420 -13.01 -6.19 -11.44
CA TYR A 420 -13.94 -5.14 -11.06
C TYR A 420 -13.66 -3.91 -11.92
N MET A 421 -14.68 -3.42 -12.62
CA MET A 421 -14.53 -2.35 -13.61
C MET A 421 -14.74 -0.99 -12.98
N VAL A 422 -13.90 -0.04 -13.36
CA VAL A 422 -14.12 1.38 -13.05
C VAL A 422 -15.29 1.94 -13.87
N GLY A 423 -15.44 1.49 -15.11
CA GLY A 423 -16.49 1.89 -16.05
C GLY A 423 -17.64 0.89 -16.18
N ASP A 424 -18.54 1.18 -17.12
CA ASP A 424 -19.51 0.23 -17.66
C ASP A 424 -18.86 -0.49 -18.84
N ILE A 425 -18.72 -1.82 -18.79
CA ILE A 425 -18.12 -2.59 -19.88
C ILE A 425 -19.11 -3.62 -20.40
N GLN A 426 -19.29 -3.67 -21.72
CA GLN A 426 -20.05 -4.74 -22.38
C GLN A 426 -19.09 -5.65 -23.14
N ALA A 427 -18.53 -6.69 -22.49
CA ALA A 427 -17.67 -7.66 -23.17
C ALA A 427 -18.46 -8.83 -23.76
N LYS A 428 -18.01 -9.34 -24.92
CA LYS A 428 -18.58 -10.55 -25.55
C LYS A 428 -17.67 -11.75 -25.45
N ARG A 429 -16.39 -11.53 -25.15
CA ARG A 429 -15.37 -12.57 -25.15
C ARG A 429 -14.38 -12.36 -24.01
N ILE A 430 -13.98 -13.47 -23.42
CA ILE A 430 -12.88 -13.53 -22.45
C ILE A 430 -11.68 -14.21 -23.12
N ILE A 431 -10.50 -13.67 -22.84
CA ILE A 431 -9.22 -14.25 -23.25
C ILE A 431 -8.36 -14.43 -22.00
N LEU A 432 -7.94 -15.67 -21.75
CA LEU A 432 -7.01 -16.03 -20.68
C LEU A 432 -5.73 -16.56 -21.30
N TYR A 433 -4.59 -16.13 -20.77
CA TYR A 433 -3.29 -16.73 -21.05
C TYR A 433 -2.83 -17.48 -19.81
N THR A 434 -2.70 -18.79 -19.91
CA THR A 434 -2.35 -19.66 -18.80
C THR A 434 -1.55 -20.87 -19.30
N PRO A 435 -0.47 -21.25 -18.62
CA PRO A 435 0.24 -22.50 -18.93
C PRO A 435 -0.51 -23.75 -18.45
N ASN A 436 -1.54 -23.59 -17.61
CA ASN A 436 -2.33 -24.71 -17.10
C ASN A 436 -3.13 -25.36 -18.23
N LYS A 437 -3.03 -26.68 -18.33
CA LYS A 437 -3.81 -27.50 -19.27
C LYS A 437 -5.00 -28.13 -18.55
N PHE A 438 -6.14 -28.19 -19.23
CA PHE A 438 -7.36 -28.76 -18.71
C PHE A 438 -7.80 -29.94 -19.59
N ASP A 439 -7.98 -31.11 -18.96
CA ASP A 439 -8.43 -32.32 -19.65
C ASP A 439 -9.96 -32.33 -19.87
N LEU A 440 -10.69 -31.52 -19.09
CA LEU A 440 -12.14 -31.38 -19.20
C LEU A 440 -12.54 -30.18 -20.06
N PRO A 441 -13.74 -30.20 -20.67
CA PRO A 441 -14.34 -29.03 -21.28
C PRO A 441 -14.38 -27.84 -20.31
N LEU A 442 -14.08 -26.63 -20.81
CA LEU A 442 -13.94 -25.44 -19.94
C LEU A 442 -15.22 -25.06 -19.20
N ASP A 443 -16.40 -25.40 -19.71
CA ASP A 443 -17.70 -25.23 -19.05
C ASP A 443 -17.93 -26.18 -17.87
N GLN A 444 -17.07 -27.19 -17.71
CA GLN A 444 -16.98 -28.04 -16.52
C GLN A 444 -15.83 -27.62 -15.59
N VAL A 445 -14.92 -26.76 -16.05
CA VAL A 445 -13.81 -26.24 -15.26
C VAL A 445 -14.17 -24.89 -14.64
N PHE A 446 -14.86 -24.05 -15.39
CA PHE A 446 -15.12 -22.66 -15.07
C PHE A 446 -16.61 -22.32 -15.15
N LYS A 447 -17.08 -21.62 -14.13
CA LYS A 447 -18.37 -20.91 -14.12
C LYS A 447 -18.11 -19.42 -14.26
N VAL A 448 -18.79 -18.76 -15.19
CA VAL A 448 -18.68 -17.30 -15.36
C VAL A 448 -19.92 -16.62 -14.81
N THR A 449 -19.72 -15.67 -13.91
CA THR A 449 -20.80 -14.85 -13.34
C THR A 449 -20.46 -13.37 -13.46
N VAL A 450 -21.48 -12.53 -13.58
CA VAL A 450 -21.33 -11.07 -13.69
C VAL A 450 -22.25 -10.35 -12.71
N GLN A 451 -21.86 -9.13 -12.34
CA GLN A 451 -22.73 -8.19 -11.63
C GLN A 451 -23.00 -6.99 -12.54
N PHE A 452 -24.26 -6.67 -12.79
CA PHE A 452 -24.66 -5.51 -13.62
C PHE A 452 -24.70 -4.20 -12.84
N ILE A 453 -24.78 -4.27 -11.51
CA ILE A 453 -24.71 -3.13 -10.61
C ILE A 453 -23.69 -3.43 -9.51
N PRO A 454 -23.02 -2.41 -8.95
CA PRO A 454 -22.13 -2.60 -7.81
C PRO A 454 -22.87 -3.32 -6.67
N PHE A 455 -22.30 -4.41 -6.14
CA PHE A 455 -22.91 -5.25 -5.10
C PHE A 455 -24.27 -5.86 -5.45
N GLY A 456 -24.60 -5.96 -6.74
CA GLY A 456 -25.81 -6.64 -7.18
C GLY A 456 -25.73 -8.16 -6.97
N SER A 457 -26.81 -8.84 -7.31
CA SER A 457 -26.78 -10.30 -7.46
C SER A 457 -25.80 -10.70 -8.56
N TRP A 458 -25.05 -11.77 -8.32
CA TRP A 458 -24.27 -12.45 -9.35
C TRP A 458 -25.22 -13.20 -10.28
N GLU A 459 -25.11 -12.95 -11.59
CA GLU A 459 -25.88 -13.62 -12.62
C GLU A 459 -24.94 -14.49 -13.48
N GLU A 460 -25.35 -15.73 -13.76
CA GLU A 460 -24.55 -16.68 -14.53
C GLU A 460 -24.62 -16.40 -16.04
N CYS A 461 -23.47 -16.45 -16.71
CA CYS A 461 -23.37 -16.31 -18.16
C CYS A 461 -23.08 -17.67 -18.81
N GLU A 462 -23.75 -17.97 -19.93
CA GLU A 462 -23.41 -19.13 -20.76
C GLU A 462 -22.04 -18.89 -21.42
N ILE A 463 -21.16 -19.88 -21.38
CA ILE A 463 -19.87 -19.83 -22.09
C ILE A 463 -19.87 -20.75 -23.31
N LYS A 464 -19.28 -20.27 -24.40
CA LYS A 464 -19.08 -21.06 -25.63
C LYS A 464 -17.63 -21.00 -26.05
N LEU A 465 -17.00 -22.17 -26.20
CA LEU A 465 -15.63 -22.28 -26.70
C LEU A 465 -15.51 -21.68 -28.10
N THR A 466 -14.55 -20.78 -28.29
CA THR A 466 -14.25 -20.23 -29.62
C THR A 466 -13.22 -21.14 -30.30
N PRO A 467 -13.54 -21.83 -31.41
CA PRO A 467 -12.69 -22.86 -32.02
C PRO A 467 -11.38 -22.34 -32.63
N THR A 468 -11.14 -21.02 -32.67
CA THR A 468 -10.15 -20.41 -33.57
C THR A 468 -8.79 -20.03 -32.96
N ASN A 469 -8.49 -20.28 -31.68
CA ASN A 469 -7.18 -19.90 -31.12
C ASN A 469 -6.74 -20.72 -29.89
N GLN A 470 -6.83 -22.06 -29.96
CA GLN A 470 -6.15 -22.92 -28.99
C GLN A 470 -4.65 -22.96 -29.31
N LEU A 471 -3.92 -21.90 -28.95
CA LEU A 471 -2.51 -22.06 -28.66
C LEU A 471 -2.41 -22.78 -27.32
N ASP A 472 -1.36 -23.57 -27.10
CA ASP A 472 -1.16 -24.39 -25.89
C ASP A 472 -1.30 -23.62 -24.56
N TYR A 473 -1.21 -22.28 -24.59
CA TYR A 473 -1.25 -21.38 -23.45
C TYR A 473 -2.31 -20.28 -23.55
N ARG A 474 -3.19 -20.31 -24.56
CA ARG A 474 -4.25 -19.30 -24.78
C ARG A 474 -5.62 -19.95 -24.80
N ILE A 475 -6.48 -19.50 -23.91
CA ILE A 475 -7.86 -19.92 -23.76
C ILE A 475 -8.76 -18.74 -24.13
N GLY A 476 -9.69 -18.96 -25.08
CA GLY A 476 -10.69 -17.95 -25.45
C GLY A 476 -12.08 -18.57 -25.50
N PHE A 477 -13.04 -17.91 -24.85
CA PHE A 477 -14.44 -18.31 -24.91
C PHE A 477 -15.36 -17.08 -24.97
N ASP A 478 -16.43 -17.23 -25.73
CA ASP A 478 -17.49 -16.24 -25.85
C ASP A 478 -18.43 -16.36 -24.65
N ILE A 479 -18.91 -15.21 -24.17
CA ILE A 479 -19.84 -15.13 -23.04
C ILE A 479 -21.18 -14.58 -23.49
N LYS A 480 -22.26 -15.20 -23.00
CA LYS A 480 -23.63 -14.75 -23.24
C LYS A 480 -24.36 -14.68 -21.90
N CYS A 481 -24.44 -13.46 -21.37
CA CYS A 481 -25.10 -13.19 -20.10
C CYS A 481 -26.62 -12.98 -20.28
N PRO A 482 -27.43 -13.14 -19.21
CA PRO A 482 -28.89 -13.05 -19.29
C PRO A 482 -29.36 -11.67 -19.75
N ARG A 483 -28.67 -10.63 -19.28
CA ARG A 483 -28.88 -9.24 -19.69
C ARG A 483 -27.84 -8.83 -20.73
N LYS A 484 -28.26 -7.96 -21.65
CA LYS A 484 -27.39 -7.35 -22.66
C LYS A 484 -26.73 -6.06 -22.17
N ASP A 485 -26.94 -5.70 -20.91
CA ASP A 485 -26.40 -4.47 -20.33
C ASP A 485 -24.89 -4.60 -20.09
N SER A 486 -24.23 -3.47 -19.85
CA SER A 486 -22.85 -3.45 -19.36
C SER A 486 -22.78 -4.03 -17.95
N PHE A 487 -21.75 -4.82 -17.67
CA PHE A 487 -21.49 -5.33 -16.32
C PHE A 487 -20.39 -4.52 -15.62
N LYS A 488 -20.49 -4.46 -14.29
CA LYS A 488 -19.53 -3.83 -13.38
C LYS A 488 -18.45 -4.79 -12.90
N SER A 489 -18.76 -6.08 -12.88
CA SER A 489 -17.84 -7.09 -12.35
C SER A 489 -18.04 -8.39 -13.10
N ILE A 490 -16.95 -9.13 -13.25
CA ILE A 490 -16.95 -10.47 -13.81
C ILE A 490 -16.10 -11.38 -12.94
N ARG A 491 -16.59 -12.59 -12.71
CA ARG A 491 -15.97 -13.60 -11.86
C ARG A 491 -15.94 -14.93 -12.60
N ILE A 492 -14.77 -15.56 -12.62
CA ILE A 492 -14.52 -16.91 -13.12
C ILE A 492 -14.26 -17.78 -11.90
N THR A 493 -15.18 -18.71 -11.65
CA THR A 493 -15.18 -19.60 -10.48
C THR A 493 -14.77 -21.00 -10.91
N PHE A 494 -13.87 -21.63 -10.17
CA PHE A 494 -13.47 -23.02 -10.41
C PHE A 494 -14.63 -23.95 -10.01
N GLN A 495 -15.02 -24.86 -10.91
CA GLN A 495 -16.06 -25.87 -10.65
C GLN A 495 -15.51 -27.22 -10.18
N GLN A 496 -14.19 -27.33 -10.11
CA GLN A 496 -13.49 -28.52 -9.65
C GLN A 496 -12.20 -28.15 -8.93
N ASP A 497 -11.73 -29.06 -8.09
CA ASP A 497 -10.44 -28.94 -7.44
C ASP A 497 -9.31 -29.17 -8.45
N LEU A 498 -8.36 -28.24 -8.51
CA LEU A 498 -7.13 -28.43 -9.27
C LEU A 498 -6.11 -29.20 -8.42
N LYS A 499 -5.23 -29.94 -9.11
CA LYS A 499 -4.14 -30.69 -8.45
C LYS A 499 -2.92 -29.82 -8.14
N GLU A 500 -2.76 -28.73 -8.88
CA GLU A 500 -1.60 -27.84 -8.85
C GLU A 500 -2.06 -26.39 -8.78
N SER A 501 -1.15 -25.48 -8.40
CA SER A 501 -1.40 -24.05 -8.45
C SER A 501 -1.78 -23.59 -9.86
N PHE A 502 -2.68 -22.62 -9.91
CA PHE A 502 -3.10 -21.99 -11.15
C PHE A 502 -2.24 -20.75 -11.44
N GLN A 503 -1.85 -20.59 -12.71
CA GLN A 503 -1.10 -19.44 -13.20
C GLN A 503 -1.91 -18.71 -14.27
N LEU A 504 -2.01 -17.39 -14.15
CA LEU A 504 -2.71 -16.52 -15.09
C LEU A 504 -1.77 -15.40 -15.52
N CYS A 505 -1.31 -15.47 -16.77
CA CYS A 505 -0.35 -14.53 -17.34
C CYS A 505 -1.04 -13.36 -18.06
N SER A 506 -2.30 -13.52 -18.43
CA SER A 506 -3.09 -12.40 -18.92
C SER A 506 -4.58 -12.72 -18.86
N PHE A 507 -5.38 -11.75 -18.46
CA PHE A 507 -6.83 -11.76 -18.46
C PHE A 507 -7.31 -10.53 -19.23
N GLY A 508 -7.74 -10.78 -20.46
CA GLY A 508 -8.34 -9.78 -21.34
C GLY A 508 -9.85 -9.96 -21.49
N LEU A 509 -10.53 -8.82 -21.65
CA LEU A 509 -11.87 -8.74 -22.22
C LEU A 509 -11.75 -8.25 -23.66
N ASP A 510 -12.47 -8.88 -24.58
CA ASP A 510 -12.41 -8.59 -26.02
C ASP A 510 -13.81 -8.32 -26.60
N ASN A 511 -13.85 -7.62 -27.74
CA ASN A 511 -15.05 -7.15 -28.42
C ASN A 511 -16.00 -6.35 -27.50
N PHE A 512 -15.43 -5.45 -26.70
CA PHE A 512 -16.19 -4.64 -25.77
C PHE A 512 -16.50 -3.23 -26.28
N VAL A 513 -17.60 -2.68 -25.77
CA VAL A 513 -17.96 -1.26 -25.87
C VAL A 513 -17.82 -0.67 -24.46
N VAL A 514 -17.10 0.45 -24.36
CA VAL A 514 -16.94 1.26 -23.13
C VAL A 514 -17.94 2.41 -23.15
#